data_AF-A0A7S4CPF4-F1
#
_entry.id   AF-A0A7S4CPF4-F1
#
_cell.length_a   1.000
_cell.length_b   1.000
_cell.length_c   1.000
_cell.angle_alpha   90.00
_cell.angle_beta   90.00
_cell.angle_gamma   90.00
#
_symmetry.space_group_name_H-M   'P 1'
#
loop_
_entity.id
_entity.type
_entity.pdbx_description
1 polymer ?
#
loop_
_entity_poly.entity_id
_entity_poly.type
_entity_poly.pdbx_seq_one_letter_code
_entity_poly.pdbx_strand_id
1 'polypeptide(L)'
;KGIYEMNKMSPARFHTEAPNIHFVQANVLSMHKCLQLGLLSSSIILLDTLHLPYTKPFEMGFFQWLVDHKYKGMLLLDDITLTAEMRRWWRSITFPTKYNITIVGHATGTGLVDFSGKALFTPE
;
A
#
# COMPACT_ATOMS: atom_id res chain seq x y z
N LYS A 1 -8.09 -22.51 4.42
CA LYS A 1 -7.99 -21.28 3.60
C LYS A 1 -9.40 -20.75 3.39
N GLY A 2 -9.82 -19.75 4.16
CA GLY A 2 -11.12 -19.11 3.98
C GLY A 2 -10.99 -18.01 2.92
N ILE A 3 -11.76 -18.12 1.84
CA ILE A 3 -11.96 -17.00 0.91
C ILE A 3 -13.11 -16.19 1.52
N TYR A 4 -12.81 -15.02 2.06
CA TYR A 4 -13.82 -14.12 2.60
C TYR A 4 -14.40 -13.31 1.44
N GLU A 5 -15.55 -13.75 0.92
CA GLU A 5 -16.31 -12.95 -0.03
C GLU A 5 -17.02 -11.81 0.71
N MET A 6 -16.45 -10.60 0.60
CA MET A 6 -16.95 -9.41 1.30
C MET A 6 -18.43 -9.09 1.03
N ASN A 7 -18.97 -9.52 -0.11
CA ASN A 7 -20.38 -9.29 -0.48
C ASN A 7 -21.35 -10.32 0.11
N LYS A 8 -20.87 -11.38 0.78
CA LYS A 8 -21.71 -12.49 1.26
C LYS A 8 -21.78 -12.62 2.78
N MET A 9 -21.10 -11.76 3.54
CA MET A 9 -21.06 -11.82 4.98
C MET A 9 -21.72 -10.60 5.61
N SER A 10 -22.67 -10.84 6.51
CA SER A 10 -23.26 -9.78 7.34
C SER A 10 -22.19 -9.16 8.25
N PRO A 11 -22.19 -7.84 8.49
CA PRO A 11 -21.19 -7.17 9.35
C PRO A 11 -20.99 -7.84 10.72
N ALA A 12 -22.05 -8.40 11.32
CA ALA A 12 -22.00 -9.08 12.61
C ALA A 12 -21.15 -10.38 12.63
N ARG A 13 -21.02 -11.09 11.50
CA ARG A 13 -20.24 -12.35 11.41
C ARG A 13 -18.73 -12.10 11.27
N PHE A 14 -18.33 -10.98 10.66
CA PHE A 14 -16.91 -10.63 10.51
C PHE A 14 -16.23 -10.37 11.84
N HIS A 15 -16.89 -9.63 12.73
CA HIS A 15 -16.31 -9.26 14.03
C HIS A 15 -16.06 -10.46 14.95
N THR A 16 -16.81 -11.55 14.78
CA THR A 16 -16.62 -12.78 15.57
C THR A 16 -15.54 -13.70 15.01
N GLU A 17 -15.37 -13.76 13.70
CA GLU A 17 -14.43 -14.69 13.05
C GLU A 17 -13.04 -14.09 12.82
N ALA A 18 -12.94 -12.76 12.70
CA ALA A 18 -11.68 -12.06 12.49
C ALA A 18 -11.61 -10.78 13.34
N PRO A 19 -11.46 -10.90 14.67
CA PRO A 19 -11.50 -9.74 15.57
C PRO A 19 -10.36 -8.73 15.34
N ASN A 20 -9.29 -9.16 14.65
CA ASN A 20 -8.14 -8.33 14.30
C ASN A 20 -8.25 -7.69 12.89
N ILE A 21 -9.37 -7.88 12.20
CA ILE A 21 -9.62 -7.27 10.89
C ILE A 21 -10.67 -6.18 11.07
N HIS A 22 -10.28 -4.96 10.71
CA HIS A 22 -11.16 -3.80 10.73
C HIS A 22 -11.37 -3.30 9.31
N PHE A 23 -12.63 -3.17 8.90
CA PHE A 23 -13.01 -2.61 7.61
C PHE A 23 -13.38 -1.14 7.79
N VAL A 24 -12.81 -0.28 6.95
CA VAL A 24 -13.05 1.15 6.98
C VAL A 24 -13.39 1.61 5.57
N GLN A 25 -14.57 2.20 5.42
CA GLN A 25 -14.96 2.89 4.19
C GLN A 25 -14.72 4.38 4.37
N ALA A 26 -13.64 4.89 3.78
CA ALA A 26 -13.27 6.30 3.84
C ALA A 26 -12.46 6.70 2.60
N ASN A 27 -12.43 8.00 2.30
CA ASN A 27 -11.44 8.54 1.38
C ASN A 27 -10.11 8.67 2.12
N VAL A 28 -9.11 7.91 1.69
CA VAL A 28 -7.83 7.83 2.39
C VAL A 28 -7.08 9.17 2.42
N LEU A 29 -7.25 10.00 1.40
CA LEU A 29 -6.56 11.29 1.29
C LEU A 29 -7.27 12.43 2.04
N SER A 30 -8.49 12.19 2.55
CA SER A 30 -9.28 13.20 3.27
C SER A 30 -10.00 12.63 4.51
N MET A 31 -9.46 11.57 5.11
CA MET A 31 -10.05 10.88 6.26
C MET A 31 -9.92 11.69 7.56
N HIS A 32 -10.76 11.36 8.55
CA HIS A 32 -10.63 11.90 9.91
C HIS A 32 -9.27 11.55 10.54
N LYS A 33 -8.75 12.47 11.36
CA LYS A 33 -7.44 12.36 12.03
C LYS A 33 -7.21 11.04 12.77
N CYS A 34 -8.24 10.47 13.40
CA CYS A 34 -8.12 9.19 14.10
C CYS A 34 -7.78 8.02 13.16
N LEU A 35 -8.42 7.95 11.99
CA LEU A 35 -8.13 6.93 10.98
C LEU A 35 -6.73 7.14 10.39
N GLN A 36 -6.35 8.40 10.17
CA GLN A 36 -5.03 8.76 9.69
C GLN A 36 -3.93 8.29 10.64
N LEU A 37 -4.11 8.49 11.95
CA LEU A 37 -3.17 8.01 12.96
C LEU A 37 -3.06 6.49 12.94
N GLY A 38 -4.19 5.78 12.80
CA GLY A 38 -4.20 4.32 12.64
C GLY A 38 -3.36 3.89 11.44
N LEU A 39 -3.61 4.48 10.27
CA LEU A 39 -2.87 4.14 9.04
C LEU A 39 -1.37 4.45 9.15
N LEU A 40 -1.00 5.62 9.70
CA LEU A 40 0.39 6.03 9.85
C LEU A 40 1.13 5.22 10.94
N SER A 41 0.40 4.58 11.85
CA SER A 41 0.97 3.68 12.87
C SER A 41 1.23 2.26 12.37
N SER A 42 0.71 1.90 11.19
CA SER A 42 0.92 0.59 10.59
C SER A 42 2.39 0.33 10.31
N SER A 43 2.86 -0.91 10.52
CA SER A 43 4.22 -1.30 10.17
C SER A 43 4.40 -1.49 8.67
N ILE A 44 3.33 -1.91 7.99
CA ILE A 44 3.29 -2.12 6.54
C ILE A 44 1.94 -1.66 6.00
N ILE A 45 1.95 -1.07 4.81
CA ILE A 45 0.79 -0.71 4.02
C ILE A 45 0.94 -1.41 2.67
N LEU A 46 -0.07 -2.18 2.25
CA LEU A 46 -0.20 -2.71 0.88
C LEU A 46 -1.12 -1.79 0.09
N LEU A 47 -0.67 -1.35 -1.08
CA LEU A 47 -1.41 -0.51 -2.00
C LEU A 47 -1.68 -1.26 -3.30
N ASP A 48 -2.95 -1.54 -3.56
CA ASP A 48 -3.48 -2.15 -4.78
C ASP A 48 -4.70 -1.33 -5.21
N THR A 49 -4.54 -0.52 -6.25
CA THR A 49 -5.55 0.44 -6.72
C THR A 49 -5.54 0.57 -8.25
N LEU A 50 -5.97 1.69 -8.82
CA LEU A 50 -6.29 1.80 -10.25
C LEU A 50 -5.08 1.80 -11.23
N HIS A 51 -3.82 1.73 -10.77
CA HIS A 51 -2.61 1.63 -11.61
C HIS A 51 -2.46 2.69 -12.72
N LEU A 52 -2.99 3.89 -12.48
CA LEU A 52 -2.97 5.06 -13.37
C LEU A 52 -2.39 6.29 -12.65
N PRO A 53 -1.15 6.23 -12.15
CA PRO A 53 -0.59 7.26 -11.26
C PRO A 53 -0.52 8.66 -11.86
N TYR A 54 -0.57 8.83 -13.19
CA TYR A 54 -0.60 10.14 -13.84
C TYR A 54 -2.01 10.54 -14.25
N THR A 55 -2.80 9.63 -14.83
CA THR A 55 -4.15 9.94 -15.33
C THR A 55 -5.19 10.01 -14.21
N LYS A 56 -5.03 9.20 -13.16
CA LYS A 56 -5.86 9.15 -11.95
C LYS A 56 -4.91 9.07 -10.73
N PRO A 57 -4.36 10.20 -10.27
CA PRO A 57 -3.13 10.24 -9.48
C PRO A 57 -3.30 9.86 -8.00
N PHE A 58 -4.14 8.86 -7.70
CA PHE A 58 -4.33 8.36 -6.35
C PHE A 58 -3.04 7.77 -5.78
N GLU A 59 -2.36 6.87 -6.51
CA GLU A 59 -1.16 6.21 -6.01
C GLU A 59 -0.01 7.20 -5.76
N MET A 60 0.17 8.15 -6.69
CA MET A 60 1.11 9.26 -6.53
C MET A 60 0.73 10.16 -5.35
N GLY A 61 -0.54 10.54 -5.24
CA GLY A 61 -1.04 11.38 -4.16
C GLY A 61 -0.91 10.70 -2.81
N PHE A 62 -1.17 9.40 -2.73
CA PHE A 62 -1.03 8.60 -1.51
C PHE A 62 0.44 8.44 -1.11
N PHE A 63 1.32 8.18 -2.07
CA PHE A 63 2.76 8.14 -1.82
C PHE A 63 3.27 9.48 -1.27
N GLN A 64 2.91 10.60 -1.93
CA GLN A 64 3.29 11.93 -1.47
C GLN A 64 2.71 12.22 -0.08
N TRP A 65 1.47 11.81 0.18
CA TRP A 65 0.85 11.94 1.48
C TRP A 65 1.63 11.19 2.58
N LEU A 66 2.14 9.98 2.31
CA LEU A 66 2.99 9.26 3.26
C LEU A 66 4.32 9.98 3.52
N VAL A 67 4.93 10.57 2.47
CA VAL A 67 6.14 11.40 2.59
C VAL A 67 5.87 12.62 3.48
N ASP A 68 4.81 13.37 3.19
CA ASP A 68 4.46 14.60 3.90
C ASP A 68 4.15 14.35 5.38
N HIS A 69 3.55 13.20 5.68
CA HIS A 69 3.24 12.78 7.05
C HIS A 69 4.37 12.02 7.75
N LYS A 70 5.55 11.92 7.11
CA LYS A 70 6.75 11.27 7.67
C LYS A 70 6.47 9.85 8.15
N TYR A 71 5.70 9.09 7.38
CA TYR A 71 5.42 7.67 7.65
C TYR A 71 6.74 6.92 7.93
N LYS A 72 6.70 5.94 8.83
CA LYS A 72 7.89 5.22 9.33
C LYS A 72 7.83 3.71 9.15
N GLY A 73 6.86 3.21 8.38
CA GLY A 73 6.75 1.79 8.04
C GLY A 73 7.19 1.51 6.61
N MET A 74 6.70 0.41 6.08
CA MET A 74 6.92 -0.01 4.70
C MET A 74 5.67 0.21 3.86
N LEU A 75 5.88 0.53 2.58
CA LEU A 75 4.84 0.56 1.55
C LEU A 75 5.14 -0.54 0.53
N LEU A 76 4.22 -1.47 0.40
CA LEU A 76 4.22 -2.50 -0.63
C LEU A 76 3.26 -2.04 -1.74
N LEU A 77 3.77 -1.99 -2.97
CA LEU A 77 3.05 -1.56 -4.17
C LEU A 77 2.83 -2.77 -5.07
N ASP A 78 1.59 -2.98 -5.47
CA ASP A 78 1.28 -3.94 -6.51
C ASP A 78 1.57 -3.37 -7.92
N ASP A 79 1.77 -4.26 -8.89
CA ASP A 79 1.75 -3.97 -10.33
C ASP A 79 2.66 -2.85 -10.84
N ILE A 80 3.82 -2.70 -10.20
CA ILE A 80 4.83 -1.68 -10.57
C ILE A 80 5.36 -1.80 -12.01
N THR A 81 5.08 -2.90 -12.71
CA THR A 81 5.45 -3.08 -14.13
C THR A 81 4.27 -3.21 -15.09
N LEU A 82 3.03 -3.17 -14.62
CA LEU A 82 1.82 -3.43 -15.42
C LEU A 82 1.64 -2.41 -16.55
N THR A 83 1.48 -1.13 -16.19
CA THR A 83 1.19 -0.05 -17.16
C THR A 83 2.43 0.79 -17.45
N ALA A 84 2.41 1.54 -18.56
CA ALA A 84 3.48 2.49 -18.86
C ALA A 84 3.57 3.60 -17.79
N GLU A 85 2.43 4.01 -17.24
CA GLU A 85 2.35 4.96 -16.13
C GLU A 85 2.99 4.40 -14.87
N MET A 86 2.65 3.16 -14.47
CA MET A 86 3.27 2.50 -13.31
C MET A 86 4.77 2.37 -13.47
N ARG A 87 5.26 1.90 -14.62
CA ARG A 87 6.70 1.80 -14.89
C ARG A 87 7.39 3.16 -14.79
N ARG A 88 6.79 4.22 -15.32
CA ARG A 88 7.33 5.58 -15.26
C ARG A 88 7.34 6.12 -13.84
N TRP A 89 6.22 5.97 -13.13
CA TRP A 89 6.09 6.42 -11.75
C TRP A 89 7.04 5.67 -10.82
N TRP A 90 7.09 4.34 -10.88
CA TRP A 90 8.02 3.52 -10.11
C TRP A 90 9.48 3.96 -10.32
N ARG A 91 9.88 4.22 -11.56
CA ARG A 91 11.23 4.76 -11.86
C ARG A 91 11.48 6.15 -11.27
N SER A 92 10.46 6.99 -11.18
CA SER A 92 10.58 8.36 -10.64
C SER A 92 10.72 8.44 -9.12
N ILE A 93 10.36 7.39 -8.37
CA ILE A 93 10.53 7.38 -6.92
C ILE A 93 12.04 7.29 -6.61
N THR A 94 12.60 8.33 -5.99
CA THR A 94 14.04 8.45 -5.68
C THR A 94 14.42 8.05 -4.26
N PHE A 95 13.54 7.34 -3.54
CA PHE A 95 13.83 6.87 -2.19
C PHE A 95 15.05 5.93 -2.16
N PRO A 96 15.96 6.09 -1.18
CA PRO A 96 17.18 5.27 -1.10
C PRO A 96 16.87 3.79 -0.83
N THR A 97 15.75 3.53 -0.17
CA THR A 97 15.28 2.21 0.27
C THR A 97 14.08 1.77 -0.57
N LYS A 98 14.28 1.70 -1.88
CA LYS A 98 13.30 1.25 -2.89
C LYS A 98 13.77 -0.04 -3.54
N TYR A 99 12.97 -1.10 -3.43
CA TYR A 99 13.31 -2.43 -3.92
C TYR A 99 12.26 -2.95 -4.89
N ASN A 100 12.72 -3.55 -5.99
CA ASN A 100 11.87 -4.36 -6.85
C ASN A 100 11.99 -5.81 -6.38
N ILE A 101 10.96 -6.31 -5.71
CA ILE A 101 10.92 -7.67 -5.14
C ILE A 101 9.99 -8.60 -5.93
N THR A 102 9.74 -8.29 -7.21
CA THR A 102 8.87 -9.07 -8.11
C THR A 102 9.17 -10.58 -8.10
N ILE A 103 10.44 -10.97 -7.92
CA ILE A 103 10.86 -12.37 -7.85
C ILE A 103 10.16 -13.20 -6.77
N VAL A 104 9.74 -12.58 -5.66
CA VAL A 104 8.99 -13.21 -4.56
C VAL A 104 7.56 -12.65 -4.41
N GLY A 105 7.12 -11.85 -5.39
CA GLY A 105 5.88 -11.08 -5.33
C GLY A 105 4.91 -11.40 -6.46
N HIS A 106 4.09 -10.42 -6.81
CA HIS A 106 3.10 -10.44 -7.87
C HIS A 106 3.77 -10.45 -9.25
N ALA A 107 3.23 -11.26 -10.17
CA ALA A 107 3.84 -11.52 -11.47
C ALA A 107 4.02 -10.27 -12.35
N THR A 108 3.13 -9.29 -12.21
CA THR A 108 3.15 -8.01 -12.95
C THR A 108 3.88 -6.90 -12.20
N GLY A 109 4.54 -7.23 -11.09
CA GLY A 109 5.49 -6.38 -10.40
C GLY A 109 5.18 -6.24 -8.92
N THR A 110 6.20 -6.24 -8.07
CA THR A 110 6.04 -5.86 -6.66
C THR A 110 7.15 -4.92 -6.22
N GLY A 111 6.74 -3.72 -5.81
CA GLY A 111 7.63 -2.70 -5.29
C GLY A 111 7.55 -2.60 -3.78
N LEU A 112 8.69 -2.46 -3.13
CA LEU A 112 8.77 -2.18 -1.70
C LEU A 112 9.51 -0.86 -1.49
N VAL A 113 8.92 0.04 -0.69
CA VAL A 113 9.56 1.27 -0.25
C VAL A 113 9.60 1.27 1.28
N ASP A 114 10.79 1.30 1.87
CA ASP A 114 10.96 1.38 3.32
C ASP A 114 11.16 2.85 3.74
N PHE A 115 10.16 3.43 4.40
CA PHE A 115 10.23 4.80 4.92
C PHE A 115 10.94 4.89 6.28
N SER A 116 11.21 3.75 6.92
CA SER A 116 11.89 3.68 8.21
C SER A 116 13.41 3.86 8.07
N GLY A 117 13.97 3.47 6.94
CA GLY A 117 15.42 3.39 6.71
C GLY A 117 16.11 2.30 7.54
N LYS A 118 15.34 1.38 8.13
CA LYS A 118 15.83 0.32 9.01
C LYS A 118 15.80 -1.06 8.37
N ALA A 119 15.06 -1.23 7.27
CA ALA A 119 14.99 -2.51 6.60
C ALA A 119 16.32 -2.78 5.88
N LEU A 120 17.02 -3.82 6.33
CA LEU A 120 18.23 -4.31 5.69
C LEU A 120 17.81 -5.29 4.60
N PHE A 121 17.56 -4.79 3.39
CA PHE A 121 17.54 -5.62 2.19
C PHE A 121 18.90 -5.50 1.52
N THR A 122 19.69 -6.57 1.61
CA THR A 122 20.89 -6.74 0.79
C THR A 122 20.46 -7.23 -0.59
N PRO A 123 20.69 -6.48 -1.67
CA PRO A 123 20.59 -7.06 -3.01
C PRO A 123 21.64 -8.18 -3.11
N GLU A 124 21.22 -9.36 -3.56
CA GLU A 124 22.15 -10.39 -4.05
C GLU A 124 22.87 -9.92 -5.32
#